data_AF-A0A367QBT8-F1
#
_entry.id   AF-A0A367QBT8-F1
#
_cell.length_a   1.000
_cell.length_b   1.000
_cell.length_c   1.000
_cell.angle_alpha   90.00
_cell.angle_beta   90.00
_cell.angle_gamma   90.00
#
_symmetry.space_group_name_H-M   'P 1'
#
loop_
_entity.id
_entity.type
_entity.pdbx_description
1 polymer ?
#
loop_
_entity_poly.entity_id
_entity_poly.type
_entity_poly.pdbx_seq_one_letter_code
_entity_poly.pdbx_strand_id
1 'polypeptide(L)'
;MPPKITNSVAWHQAEILMQPAFIRVIDNIRKQLDESSWTGTYHDVLIWPPNTTDEIKALVTQLLQAMETATPEEADEIRQTLTRLPMPHPGYHLLLQRQQQQASIDLWELCYQVCFIEYNPEDENVVIDTSLIDELGEVDWLRLDAKAKELVEEAFASLPES
;
A
#
# COMPACT_ATOMS: atom_id res chain seq x y z
N MET A 1 -4.80 -4.74 -1.55
CA MET A 1 -6.06 -4.16 -0.98
C MET A 1 -5.80 -3.92 0.50
N PRO A 2 -6.38 -2.89 1.14
CA PRO A 2 -6.24 -2.72 2.57
C PRO A 2 -6.71 -3.97 3.33
N PRO A 3 -6.00 -4.40 4.38
CA PRO A 3 -6.36 -5.57 5.16
C PRO A 3 -7.73 -5.40 5.84
N LYS A 4 -8.51 -6.49 5.87
CA LYS A 4 -9.78 -6.51 6.61
C LYS A 4 -9.51 -6.86 8.07
N ILE A 5 -9.65 -5.87 8.94
CA ILE A 5 -9.51 -6.04 10.40
C ILE A 5 -10.91 -6.13 11.01
N THR A 6 -11.26 -7.30 11.55
CA THR A 6 -12.61 -7.59 12.07
C THR A 6 -12.71 -7.46 13.60
N ASN A 7 -11.58 -7.26 14.29
CA ASN A 7 -11.47 -7.16 15.75
C ASN A 7 -11.07 -5.75 16.18
N SER A 8 -11.79 -5.14 17.12
CA SER A 8 -11.50 -3.79 17.63
C SER A 8 -10.13 -3.67 18.30
N VAL A 9 -9.65 -4.71 18.97
CA VAL A 9 -8.31 -4.74 19.59
C VAL A 9 -7.24 -4.69 18.49
N ALA A 10 -7.39 -5.53 17.46
CA ALA A 10 -6.47 -5.54 16.32
C ALA A 10 -6.51 -4.22 15.55
N TRP A 11 -7.67 -3.57 15.50
CA TRP A 11 -7.83 -2.25 14.88
C TRP A 11 -7.00 -1.20 15.61
N HIS A 12 -7.12 -1.16 16.95
CA HIS A 12 -6.33 -0.23 17.76
C HIS A 12 -4.81 -0.48 17.65
N GLN A 13 -4.40 -1.75 17.64
CA GLN A 13 -3.00 -2.11 17.46
C GLN A 13 -2.49 -1.73 16.06
N ALA A 14 -3.31 -1.87 15.01
CA ALA A 14 -2.97 -1.40 13.68
C ALA A 14 -2.78 0.12 13.65
N GLU A 15 -3.65 0.89 14.30
CA GLU A 15 -3.51 2.35 14.39
C GLU A 15 -2.17 2.76 15.03
N ILE A 16 -1.73 2.03 16.05
CA ILE A 16 -0.45 2.25 16.72
C ILE A 16 0.73 1.93 15.77
N LEU A 17 0.65 0.84 14.99
CA LEU A 17 1.78 0.35 14.21
C LEU A 17 1.91 0.97 12.81
N MET A 18 0.80 1.30 12.14
CA MET A 18 0.81 1.60 10.70
C MET A 18 1.69 2.80 10.33
N GLN A 19 1.59 3.91 11.06
CA GLN A 19 2.41 5.10 10.79
C GLN A 19 3.90 4.86 11.13
N PRO A 20 4.26 4.31 12.30
CA PRO A 20 5.63 3.89 12.59
C PRO A 20 6.22 2.92 11.57
N ALA A 21 5.46 1.91 11.15
CA ALA A 21 5.88 0.94 10.13
C ALA A 21 6.19 1.64 8.82
N PHE A 22 5.30 2.53 8.37
CA PHE A 22 5.53 3.32 7.17
C PHE A 22 6.81 4.15 7.23
N ILE A 23 7.06 4.85 8.35
CA ILE A 23 8.29 5.62 8.55
C ILE A 23 9.53 4.71 8.43
N ARG A 24 9.49 3.51 9.04
CA ARG A 24 10.61 2.56 9.04
C ARG A 24 10.84 1.93 7.68
N VAL A 25 9.79 1.63 6.93
CA VAL A 25 9.88 1.16 5.54
C VAL A 25 10.54 2.21 4.66
N ILE A 26 10.08 3.47 4.71
CA ILE A 26 10.66 4.55 3.90
C ILE A 26 12.14 4.78 4.26
N ASP A 27 12.47 4.79 5.55
CA ASP A 27 13.84 4.99 6.01
C ASP A 27 14.79 3.89 5.51
N ASN A 28 14.37 2.63 5.56
CA ASN A 28 15.18 1.50 5.08
C ASN A 28 15.24 1.42 3.55
N ILE A 29 14.17 1.81 2.84
CA ILE A 29 14.21 1.97 1.38
C ILE A 29 15.25 3.01 0.98
N ARG A 30 15.29 4.17 1.66
CA ARG A 30 16.30 5.19 1.37
C ARG A 30 17.72 4.64 1.52
N LYS A 31 18.00 3.94 2.62
CA LYS A 31 19.31 3.31 2.84
C LYS A 31 19.66 2.30 1.74
N GLN A 32 18.70 1.48 1.31
CA GLN A 32 18.91 0.52 0.22
C GLN A 32 19.16 1.19 -1.14
N LEU A 33 18.46 2.29 -1.42
CA LEU A 33 18.72 3.08 -2.62
C LEU A 33 20.14 3.68 -2.61
N ASP A 34 20.63 4.11 -1.45
CA ASP A 34 22.00 4.65 -1.30
C ASP A 34 23.09 3.59 -1.56
N GLU A 35 22.80 2.31 -1.30
CA GLU A 35 23.74 1.19 -1.45
C GLU A 35 23.56 0.40 -2.77
N SER A 36 22.50 0.67 -3.53
CA SER A 36 22.17 -0.07 -4.75
C SER A 36 22.43 0.72 -6.03
N SER A 37 22.33 0.03 -7.18
CA SER A 37 22.37 0.66 -8.51
C SER A 37 21.00 1.14 -8.99
N TRP A 38 19.96 0.99 -8.16
CA TRP A 38 18.61 1.42 -8.47
C TRP A 38 18.38 2.86 -8.04
N THR A 39 17.72 3.63 -8.90
CA THR A 39 17.18 4.95 -8.52
C THR A 39 15.68 4.83 -8.28
N GLY A 40 15.20 5.39 -7.17
CA GLY A 40 13.79 5.34 -6.78
C GLY A 40 13.06 6.66 -6.94
N THR A 41 11.79 6.62 -7.35
CA THR A 41 10.89 7.78 -7.34
C THR A 41 9.52 7.38 -6.82
N TYR A 42 9.02 8.10 -5.82
CA TYR A 42 7.74 7.84 -5.17
C TYR A 42 6.57 8.41 -5.98
N HIS A 43 5.50 7.63 -6.12
CA HIS A 43 4.32 7.99 -6.89
C HIS A 43 3.03 7.63 -6.17
N ASP A 44 2.09 8.56 -6.18
CA ASP A 44 0.69 8.26 -5.90
C ASP A 44 0.08 7.58 -7.11
N VAL A 45 -0.58 6.44 -6.89
CA VAL A 45 -1.17 5.62 -7.94
C VAL A 45 -2.61 5.27 -7.60
N LEU A 46 -3.43 5.02 -8.62
CA LEU A 46 -4.77 4.48 -8.44
C LEU A 46 -4.71 2.97 -8.63
N ILE A 47 -4.90 2.22 -7.55
CA ILE A 47 -4.91 0.76 -7.58
C ILE A 47 -6.34 0.30 -7.83
N TRP A 48 -6.52 -0.41 -8.93
CA TRP A 48 -7.81 -0.96 -9.33
C TRP A 48 -8.02 -2.35 -8.74
N PRO A 49 -9.28 -2.74 -8.44
CA PRO A 49 -9.60 -4.12 -8.12
C PRO A 49 -9.11 -5.08 -9.22
N PRO A 50 -8.67 -6.30 -8.85
CA PRO A 50 -8.22 -7.28 -9.82
C PRO A 50 -9.33 -7.58 -10.85
N ASN A 51 -8.94 -7.87 -12.09
CA ASN A 51 -9.83 -8.11 -13.23
C ASN A 51 -10.64 -6.89 -13.72
N THR A 52 -10.33 -5.66 -13.29
CA THR A 52 -10.93 -4.45 -13.88
C THR A 52 -10.34 -4.21 -15.28
N THR A 53 -11.17 -4.24 -16.32
CA THR A 53 -10.74 -4.01 -17.71
C THR A 53 -10.44 -2.55 -17.99
N ASP A 54 -9.62 -2.27 -19.00
CA ASP A 54 -9.23 -0.90 -19.35
C ASP A 54 -10.43 -0.06 -19.82
N GLU A 55 -11.44 -0.69 -20.43
CA GLU A 55 -12.70 -0.02 -20.78
C GLU A 55 -13.45 0.46 -19.52
N ILE A 56 -13.49 -0.37 -18.47
CA ILE A 56 -14.14 0.00 -17.21
C ILE A 56 -13.34 1.11 -16.52
N LYS A 57 -12.00 1.02 -16.52
CA LYS A 57 -11.14 2.08 -15.95
C LYS A 57 -11.39 3.41 -16.66
N ALA A 58 -11.40 3.40 -18.00
CA ALA A 58 -11.65 4.59 -18.81
C ALA A 58 -13.04 5.19 -18.53
N LEU A 59 -14.07 4.34 -18.44
CA LEU A 59 -15.43 4.77 -18.11
C LEU A 59 -15.50 5.45 -16.72
N VAL A 60 -14.92 4.83 -15.69
CA VAL A 60 -14.92 5.39 -14.33
C VAL A 60 -14.14 6.71 -14.30
N THR A 61 -12.99 6.80 -14.97
CA THR A 61 -12.23 8.06 -15.08
C THR A 61 -13.04 9.16 -15.76
N GLN A 62 -13.75 8.85 -16.84
CA GLN A 62 -14.62 9.81 -17.53
C GLN A 62 -15.77 10.28 -16.64
N LEU A 63 -16.41 9.37 -15.91
CA LEU A 63 -17.49 9.71 -14.98
C LEU A 63 -17.01 10.61 -13.83
N LEU A 64 -15.83 10.33 -13.27
CA LEU A 64 -15.22 11.17 -12.23
C LEU A 64 -14.90 12.57 -12.74
N GLN A 65 -14.34 12.69 -13.95
CA GLN A 65 -14.07 13.99 -14.59
C GLN A 65 -15.36 14.76 -14.89
N ALA A 66 -16.39 14.09 -15.42
CA ALA A 66 -17.67 14.71 -15.71
C ALA A 66 -18.33 15.31 -14.45
N MET A 67 -18.15 14.66 -13.29
CA MET A 67 -18.68 15.12 -12.01
C MET A 67 -18.08 16.46 -11.55
N GLU A 68 -16.87 16.84 -11.99
CA GLU A 68 -16.25 18.12 -11.63
C GLU A 68 -17.01 19.33 -12.19
N THR A 69 -17.70 19.14 -13.31
CA THR A 69 -18.44 20.22 -14.02
C THR A 69 -19.95 19.97 -14.09
N ALA A 70 -20.43 18.84 -13.55
CA ALA A 70 -21.83 18.42 -13.62
C ALA A 70 -22.75 19.34 -12.81
N THR A 71 -23.98 19.49 -13.28
CA THR A 71 -25.07 20.05 -12.47
C THR A 71 -25.40 19.11 -11.28
N PRO A 72 -26.09 19.57 -10.22
CA PRO A 72 -26.45 18.71 -9.10
C PRO A 72 -27.23 17.45 -9.49
N GLU A 73 -28.12 17.56 -10.47
CA GLU A 73 -28.94 16.44 -10.97
C GLU A 73 -28.09 15.41 -11.73
N GLU A 74 -27.23 15.86 -12.64
CA GLU A 74 -26.29 15.00 -13.36
C GLU A 74 -25.27 14.35 -12.41
N ALA A 75 -24.81 15.09 -11.40
CA ALA A 75 -23.88 14.57 -10.39
C ALA A 75 -24.51 13.43 -9.58
N ASP A 76 -25.79 13.51 -9.25
CA ASP A 76 -26.51 12.43 -8.56
C ASP A 76 -26.63 11.17 -9.43
N GLU A 77 -26.91 11.31 -10.73
CA GLU A 77 -26.94 10.19 -11.68
C GLU A 77 -25.56 9.53 -11.86
N ILE A 78 -24.51 10.35 -11.97
CA ILE A 78 -23.12 9.88 -12.05
C ILE A 78 -22.74 9.11 -10.77
N ARG A 79 -23.06 9.65 -9.60
CA ARG A 79 -22.81 8.98 -8.31
C ARG A 79 -23.50 7.63 -8.24
N GLN A 80 -24.77 7.54 -8.63
CA GLN A 80 -25.51 6.27 -8.63
C GLN A 80 -24.84 5.25 -9.56
N THR A 81 -24.34 5.67 -10.71
CA THR A 81 -23.61 4.79 -11.63
C THR A 81 -22.29 4.30 -11.03
N LEU A 82 -21.50 5.21 -10.46
CA LEU A 82 -20.21 4.88 -9.82
C LEU A 82 -20.35 3.88 -8.67
N THR A 83 -21.46 3.88 -7.92
CA THR A 83 -21.67 2.88 -6.85
C THR A 83 -21.67 1.42 -7.32
N ARG A 84 -21.90 1.18 -8.62
CA ARG A 84 -21.97 -0.16 -9.23
C ARG A 84 -20.69 -0.55 -9.96
N LEU A 85 -19.72 0.35 -10.06
CA LEU A 85 -18.47 0.14 -10.79
C LEU A 85 -17.33 -0.13 -9.80
N PRO A 86 -16.32 -0.92 -10.21
CA PRO A 86 -15.12 -1.09 -9.40
C PRO A 86 -14.42 0.26 -9.26
N MET A 87 -14.20 0.70 -8.02
CA MET A 87 -13.53 1.96 -7.72
C MET A 87 -12.07 1.70 -7.37
N PRO A 88 -11.12 2.49 -7.90
CA PRO A 88 -9.75 2.41 -7.45
C PRO A 88 -9.62 3.02 -6.06
N HIS A 89 -8.62 2.58 -5.31
CA HIS A 89 -8.17 3.26 -4.10
C HIS A 89 -6.78 3.89 -4.32
N PRO A 90 -6.43 4.94 -3.55
CA PRO A 90 -5.08 5.47 -3.56
C PRO A 90 -4.09 4.41 -3.08
N GLY A 91 -3.03 4.20 -3.85
CA GLY A 91 -1.84 3.45 -3.48
C GLY A 91 -0.61 4.36 -3.53
N TYR A 92 0.49 3.88 -2.94
CA TYR A 92 1.73 4.62 -2.91
C TYR A 92 2.87 3.69 -3.29
N HIS A 93 3.47 3.93 -4.45
CA HIS A 93 4.43 3.03 -5.08
C HIS A 93 5.79 3.69 -5.21
N LEU A 94 6.84 2.90 -5.00
CA LEU A 94 8.20 3.25 -5.38
C LEU A 94 8.49 2.69 -6.78
N LEU A 95 8.68 3.58 -7.74
CA LEU A 95 9.18 3.19 -9.07
C LEU A 95 10.70 3.17 -9.04
N LEU A 96 11.26 2.01 -9.36
CA LEU A 96 12.68 1.74 -9.41
C LEU A 96 13.14 1.68 -10.86
N GLN A 97 14.25 2.35 -11.15
CA GLN A 97 14.88 2.34 -12.46
C GLN A 97 16.36 1.98 -12.34
N ARG A 98 16.82 1.09 -13.23
CA ARG A 98 18.23 0.73 -13.38
C ARG A 98 18.50 0.42 -14.84
N GLN A 99 19.24 1.30 -15.53
CA GLN A 99 19.49 1.18 -16.96
C GLN A 99 18.19 1.03 -17.78
N GLN A 100 17.94 -0.14 -18.40
CA GLN A 100 16.72 -0.45 -19.14
C GLN A 100 15.68 -1.24 -18.34
N GLN A 101 15.96 -1.53 -17.06
CA GLN A 101 15.05 -2.25 -16.18
C GLN A 101 14.22 -1.28 -15.35
N GLN A 102 12.95 -1.64 -15.18
CA GLN A 102 12.02 -0.96 -14.30
C GLN A 102 11.34 -1.97 -13.39
N ALA A 103 11.14 -1.57 -12.14
CA ALA A 103 10.39 -2.34 -11.17
C ALA A 103 9.53 -1.39 -10.32
N SER A 104 8.55 -1.95 -9.63
CA SER A 104 7.67 -1.19 -8.75
C SER A 104 7.49 -1.95 -7.44
N ILE A 105 7.58 -1.24 -6.33
CA ILE A 105 7.29 -1.77 -4.99
C ILE A 105 6.08 -1.04 -4.43
N ASP A 106 5.06 -1.79 -4.00
CA ASP A 106 3.91 -1.25 -3.28
C ASP A 106 4.28 -1.03 -1.81
N LEU A 107 4.26 0.24 -1.38
CA LEU A 107 4.71 0.61 -0.05
C LEU A 107 3.69 0.26 1.03
N TRP A 108 2.40 0.23 0.69
CA TRP A 108 1.37 -0.18 1.64
C TRP A 108 1.41 -1.69 1.86
N GLU A 109 1.57 -2.45 0.78
CA GLU A 109 1.75 -3.91 0.86
C GLU A 109 2.91 -4.27 1.79
N LEU A 110 4.06 -3.60 1.61
CA LEU A 110 5.23 -3.80 2.46
C LEU A 110 4.96 -3.41 3.92
N CYS A 111 4.22 -2.32 4.17
CA CYS A 111 3.81 -1.95 5.52
C CYS A 111 2.88 -2.98 6.15
N TYR A 112 1.98 -3.59 5.39
CA TYR A 112 1.12 -4.65 5.89
C TYR A 112 1.93 -5.90 6.25
N GLN A 113 2.91 -6.29 5.42
CA GLN A 113 3.84 -7.37 5.76
C GLN A 113 4.63 -7.10 7.05
N VAL A 114 4.96 -5.84 7.34
CA VAL A 114 5.54 -5.46 8.62
C VAL A 114 4.54 -5.63 9.77
N CYS A 115 3.33 -5.08 9.64
CA CYS A 115 2.36 -5.01 10.75
C CYS A 115 1.64 -6.32 11.07
N PHE A 116 1.51 -7.24 10.12
CA PHE A 116 0.73 -8.47 10.27
C PHE A 116 1.64 -9.72 10.22
N ILE A 117 1.19 -10.79 10.88
CA ILE A 117 1.85 -12.10 10.85
C ILE A 117 1.41 -12.82 9.58
N GLU A 118 2.37 -13.33 8.80
CA GLU A 118 2.13 -14.11 7.58
C GLU A 118 1.12 -13.45 6.63
N TYR A 119 1.23 -12.12 6.46
CA TYR A 119 0.27 -11.34 5.69
C TYR A 119 0.11 -11.86 4.25
N ASN A 120 -1.13 -12.17 3.89
CA ASN A 120 -1.53 -12.39 2.51
C ASN A 120 -2.72 -11.47 2.18
N PRO A 121 -2.67 -10.70 1.07
CA PRO A 121 -3.76 -9.82 0.66
C PRO A 121 -5.05 -10.56 0.28
N GLU A 122 -5.00 -11.87 0.06
CA GLU A 122 -6.19 -12.72 -0.16
C GLU A 122 -6.89 -13.16 1.14
N ASP A 123 -6.24 -13.00 2.29
CA ASP A 123 -6.79 -13.46 3.56
C ASP A 123 -7.91 -12.54 4.06
N GLU A 124 -9.00 -13.16 4.52
CA GLU A 124 -10.14 -12.42 5.08
C GLU A 124 -9.89 -11.92 6.51
N ASN A 125 -9.02 -12.60 7.26
CA ASN A 125 -8.71 -12.27 8.65
C ASN A 125 -7.21 -12.19 8.86
N VAL A 126 -6.69 -10.97 8.91
CA VAL A 126 -5.29 -10.73 9.23
C VAL A 126 -5.04 -10.73 10.74
N VAL A 127 -3.85 -11.16 11.16
CA VAL A 127 -3.44 -11.18 12.56
C VAL A 127 -2.33 -10.15 12.76
N ILE A 128 -2.53 -9.20 13.67
CA ILE A 128 -1.50 -8.21 14.00
C ILE A 128 -0.30 -8.90 14.66
N ASP A 129 0.90 -8.49 14.27
CA ASP A 129 2.13 -8.88 14.94
C ASP A 129 2.29 -8.09 16.25
N THR A 130 1.68 -8.60 17.31
CA THR A 130 1.74 -7.99 18.65
C THR A 130 3.15 -8.02 19.24
N SER A 131 4.10 -8.74 18.65
CA SER A 131 5.50 -8.73 19.10
C SER A 131 6.21 -7.41 18.84
N LEU A 132 5.62 -6.56 17.99
CA LEU A 132 6.05 -5.19 17.68
C LEU A 132 5.52 -4.14 18.67
N ILE A 133 4.74 -4.58 19.66
CA ILE A 133 4.19 -3.74 20.72
C ILE A 133 4.76 -4.25 22.04
N ASP A 134 5.24 -3.34 22.89
CA ASP A 134 5.80 -3.67 24.19
C ASP A 134 4.72 -3.90 25.27
N GLU A 135 5.17 -4.21 26.48
CA GLU A 135 4.28 -4.49 27.62
C GLU A 135 3.46 -3.26 28.07
N LEU A 136 3.85 -2.05 27.66
CA LEU A 136 3.14 -0.80 27.93
C LEU A 136 2.10 -0.46 26.86
N GLY A 137 2.04 -1.24 25.78
CA GLY A 137 1.18 -0.96 24.63
C GLY A 137 1.81 0.05 23.67
N GLU A 138 3.10 0.34 23.79
CA GLU A 138 3.84 1.24 22.91
C GLU A 138 4.60 0.44 21.83
N VAL A 139 5.06 1.12 20.78
CA VAL A 139 5.78 0.48 19.68
C VAL A 139 7.19 0.06 20.13
N ASP A 140 7.54 -1.21 19.95
CA ASP A 140 8.92 -1.68 20.02
C ASP A 140 9.65 -1.25 18.74
N TRP A 141 10.26 -0.07 18.79
CA TRP A 141 10.96 0.54 17.66
C TRP A 141 12.12 -0.30 17.14
N LEU A 142 12.78 -1.09 17.99
CA LEU A 142 13.92 -1.90 17.60
C LEU A 142 13.46 -3.09 16.76
N ARG A 143 12.42 -3.80 17.22
CA ARG A 143 11.84 -4.92 16.48
C ARG A 143 11.17 -4.45 15.20
N LEU A 144 10.47 -3.33 15.24
CA LEU A 144 9.84 -2.75 14.07
C LEU A 144 10.86 -2.37 12.99
N ASP A 145 11.96 -1.71 13.37
CA ASP A 145 13.03 -1.35 12.43
C ASP A 145 13.71 -2.59 11.85
N ALA A 146 13.99 -3.60 12.68
CA ALA A 146 14.59 -4.86 12.24
C ALA A 146 13.71 -5.59 11.22
N LYS A 147 12.41 -5.76 11.51
CA LYS A 147 11.45 -6.41 10.60
C LYS A 147 11.26 -5.61 9.31
N ALA A 148 11.15 -4.28 9.40
CA ALA A 148 11.05 -3.43 8.22
C ALA A 148 12.31 -3.51 7.34
N LYS A 149 13.50 -3.55 7.95
CA LYS A 149 14.76 -3.70 7.23
C LYS A 149 14.82 -5.02 6.46
N GLU A 150 14.49 -6.14 7.12
CA GLU A 150 14.48 -7.47 6.51
C GLU A 150 13.55 -7.52 5.30
N LEU A 151 12.30 -7.05 5.45
CA LEU A 151 11.33 -7.03 4.35
C LEU A 151 11.75 -6.13 3.19
N VAL A 152 12.36 -4.98 3.47
CA VAL A 152 12.89 -4.10 2.42
C VAL A 152 14.07 -4.76 1.70
N GLU A 153 14.97 -5.43 2.43
CA GLU A 153 16.08 -6.20 1.85
C GLU A 153 15.57 -7.31 0.93
N GLU A 154 14.59 -8.08 1.37
CA GLU A 154 13.93 -9.12 0.57
C GLU A 154 13.26 -8.54 -0.68
N ALA A 155 12.54 -7.42 -0.56
CA ALA A 155 11.91 -6.75 -1.68
C ALA A 155 12.94 -6.33 -2.75
N PHE A 156 14.09 -5.79 -2.33
CA PHE A 156 15.17 -5.43 -3.26
C PHE A 156 15.89 -6.65 -3.84
N ALA A 157 16.05 -7.73 -3.08
CA ALA A 157 16.62 -8.98 -3.55
C ALA A 157 15.74 -9.69 -4.59
N SER A 158 14.42 -9.45 -4.56
CA SER A 158 13.48 -9.97 -5.56
C SER A 158 13.49 -9.23 -6.90
N LEU A 159 14.20 -8.10 -6.99
CA LEU A 159 14.30 -7.31 -8.21
C LEU A 159 15.07 -8.09 -9.30
N PRO A 160 14.78 -7.87 -10.58
CA PRO A 160 15.47 -8.54 -11.67
C PRO A 160 17.00 -8.37 -11.56
N GLU A 161 17.76 -9.45 -11.69
CA GLU A 161 19.22 -9.38 -11.79
C GLU A 161 19.64 -8.75 -13.12
N SER A 162 20.86 -8.21 -13.16
CA SER A 162 21.46 -7.59 -14.36
C SER A 162 22.01 -8.61 -15.32
#